data_AF-A0ABD6DZB6-F1
#
_entry.id   AF-A0ABD6DZB6-F1
#
_cell.length_a   1.000
_cell.length_b   1.000
_cell.length_c   1.000
_cell.angle_alpha   90.00
_cell.angle_beta   90.00
_cell.angle_gamma   90.00
#
_symmetry.space_group_name_H-M   'P 1'
#
loop_
_entity.id
_entity.type
_entity.pdbx_description
1 polymer ?
#
loop_
_entity_poly.entity_id
_entity_poly.type
_entity_poly.pdbx_seq_one_letter_code
_entity_poly.pdbx_strand_id
1 'polypeptide(L)'
;IDMAKQPILVYPTLHYQNGGIEINEKTETRIPGLFAAGEVSGGVHGKNRLMGNSLLDFNVFGRRSGIYAAKYVKKAKIGKLTLNHLTKYNKMLEQAKIKTKKTAPIILPEYRGEMAISRALDIF
;
A
#
# COMPACT_ATOMS: atom_id res chain seq x y z
N ILE A 1 19.83 -6.32 -29.53
CA ILE A 1 19.19 -7.66 -29.51
C ILE A 1 18.06 -7.61 -30.53
N ASP A 2 18.11 -8.47 -31.55
CA ASP A 2 17.00 -8.68 -32.49
C ASP A 2 16.16 -9.85 -31.94
N MET A 3 14.96 -9.55 -31.43
CA MET A 3 14.11 -10.54 -30.76
C MET A 3 13.58 -11.64 -31.68
N ALA A 4 13.62 -11.43 -33.01
CA ALA A 4 13.27 -12.46 -33.99
C ALA A 4 14.44 -13.41 -34.30
N LYS A 5 15.67 -13.05 -33.88
CA LYS A 5 16.90 -13.81 -34.17
C LYS A 5 17.66 -14.27 -32.93
N GLN A 6 17.49 -13.60 -31.80
CA GLN A 6 18.21 -13.86 -30.56
C GLN A 6 17.22 -13.93 -29.38
N PRO A 7 17.33 -14.93 -28.48
CA PRO A 7 16.44 -15.04 -27.34
C PRO A 7 16.64 -13.89 -26.35
N ILE A 8 15.54 -13.45 -25.72
CA ILE A 8 15.57 -12.45 -24.65
C ILE A 8 15.70 -13.15 -23.31
N LEU A 9 16.68 -12.73 -22.53
CA LEU A 9 16.87 -13.17 -21.15
C LEU A 9 15.81 -12.53 -20.25
N VAL A 10 15.03 -13.34 -19.54
CA VAL A 10 13.94 -12.90 -18.68
C VAL A 10 14.10 -13.40 -17.26
N TYR A 11 13.70 -12.56 -16.31
CA TYR A 11 13.73 -12.89 -14.88
C TYR A 11 12.43 -12.44 -14.20
N PRO A 12 11.95 -13.17 -13.17
CA PRO A 12 10.84 -12.72 -12.35
C PRO A 12 11.16 -11.36 -11.70
N THR A 13 10.20 -10.45 -11.76
CA THR A 13 10.25 -9.14 -11.12
C THR A 13 8.96 -8.90 -10.33
N LEU A 14 9.05 -8.11 -9.26
CA LEU A 14 7.86 -7.69 -8.52
C LEU A 14 6.97 -6.87 -9.47
N HIS A 15 5.74 -7.34 -9.67
CA HIS A 15 4.83 -6.74 -10.64
C HIS A 15 3.63 -6.02 -10.01
N TYR A 16 3.07 -6.56 -8.93
CA TYR A 16 1.86 -6.01 -8.30
C TYR A 16 1.78 -6.33 -6.81
N GLN A 17 1.21 -5.42 -6.03
CA GLN A 17 0.98 -5.57 -4.60
C GLN A 17 -0.50 -5.88 -4.32
N ASN A 18 -0.80 -7.11 -3.89
CA ASN A 18 -2.18 -7.52 -3.54
C ASN A 18 -2.61 -7.05 -2.14
N GLY A 19 -1.63 -6.80 -1.27
CA GLY A 19 -1.84 -6.26 0.07
C GLY A 19 -1.88 -4.74 0.06
N GLY A 20 -2.26 -4.14 1.18
CA GLY A 20 -2.35 -2.70 1.30
C GLY A 20 -3.20 -2.29 2.50
N ILE A 21 -3.72 -1.07 2.45
CA ILE A 21 -4.62 -0.53 3.47
C ILE A 21 -5.92 -1.32 3.47
N GLU A 22 -6.31 -1.83 4.63
CA GLU A 22 -7.61 -2.48 4.83
C GLU A 22 -8.74 -1.47 4.58
N ILE A 23 -9.67 -1.85 3.69
CA ILE A 23 -10.85 -1.05 3.35
C ILE A 23 -12.12 -1.88 3.47
N ASN A 24 -13.24 -1.21 3.78
CA ASN A 24 -14.57 -1.81 3.69
C ASN A 24 -15.17 -1.69 2.27
N GLU A 25 -16.42 -2.12 2.10
CA GLU A 25 -17.12 -2.11 0.81
C GLU A 25 -17.32 -0.71 0.21
N LYS A 26 -17.25 0.33 1.05
CA LYS A 26 -17.35 1.75 0.70
C LYS A 26 -15.99 2.42 0.49
N THR A 27 -14.91 1.63 0.51
CA THR A 27 -13.51 2.07 0.44
C THR A 27 -13.05 2.95 1.61
N GLU A 28 -13.72 2.84 2.76
CA GLU A 28 -13.34 3.52 4.00
C GLU A 28 -12.26 2.72 4.71
N THR A 29 -11.24 3.41 5.22
CA THR A 29 -10.26 2.80 6.12
C THR A 29 -10.80 2.77 7.56
N ARG A 30 -10.04 2.19 8.49
CA ARG A 30 -10.35 2.26 9.93
C ARG A 30 -10.23 3.67 10.52
N ILE A 31 -9.62 4.61 9.79
CA ILE A 31 -9.52 6.02 10.17
C ILE A 31 -10.70 6.77 9.54
N PRO A 32 -11.62 7.33 10.35
CA PRO A 32 -12.77 8.05 9.83
C PRO A 32 -12.37 9.19 8.91
N GLY A 33 -12.99 9.25 7.73
CA GLY A 33 -12.70 10.29 6.72
C GLY A 33 -11.47 10.02 5.86
N LEU A 34 -10.72 8.94 6.11
CA LEU A 34 -9.66 8.47 5.23
C LEU A 34 -10.18 7.31 4.37
N PHE A 35 -10.01 7.46 3.05
CA PHE A 35 -10.41 6.50 2.04
C PHE A 35 -9.19 6.03 1.25
N ALA A 36 -9.23 4.80 0.72
CA ALA A 36 -8.16 4.24 -0.11
C ALA A 36 -8.75 3.40 -1.24
N ALA A 37 -8.14 3.40 -2.43
CA ALA A 37 -8.59 2.64 -3.58
C ALA A 37 -7.43 2.38 -4.56
N GLY A 38 -7.55 1.32 -5.37
CA GLY A 38 -6.49 0.88 -6.26
C GLY A 38 -5.43 0.05 -5.53
N GLU A 39 -4.23 -0.04 -6.11
CA GLU A 39 -3.15 -0.91 -5.61
C GLU A 39 -2.67 -0.59 -4.18
N VAL A 40 -2.95 0.62 -3.67
CA VAL A 40 -2.65 0.97 -2.27
C VAL A 40 -3.57 0.26 -1.26
N SER A 41 -4.71 -0.26 -1.71
CA SER A 41 -5.71 -0.95 -0.89
C SER A 41 -5.52 -2.46 -0.90
N GLY A 42 -5.79 -3.10 0.23
CA GLY A 42 -5.67 -4.55 0.38
C GLY A 42 -7.01 -5.25 0.52
N GLY A 43 -6.99 -6.58 0.34
CA GLY A 43 -8.10 -7.48 0.67
C GLY A 43 -8.95 -7.92 -0.52
N VAL A 44 -9.10 -7.09 -1.56
CA VAL A 44 -9.92 -7.39 -2.75
C VAL A 44 -9.42 -8.63 -3.50
N HIS A 45 -8.09 -8.80 -3.59
CA HIS A 45 -7.47 -9.84 -4.41
C HIS A 45 -7.09 -11.12 -3.66
N GLY A 46 -7.25 -11.14 -2.34
CA GLY A 46 -6.77 -12.25 -1.50
C GLY A 46 -5.26 -12.49 -1.68
N LYS A 47 -4.85 -13.75 -1.80
CA LYS A 47 -3.43 -14.12 -1.95
C LYS A 47 -2.86 -13.81 -3.33
N ASN A 48 -3.65 -14.00 -4.39
CA ASN A 48 -3.21 -13.87 -5.77
C ASN A 48 -4.27 -13.14 -6.62
N ARG A 49 -3.93 -11.94 -7.09
CA ARG A 49 -4.74 -11.16 -8.04
C ARG A 49 -4.91 -11.91 -9.36
N LEU A 50 -6.16 -12.05 -9.81
CA LEU A 50 -6.48 -12.54 -11.15
C LEU A 50 -6.12 -11.52 -12.25
N MET A 51 -5.71 -12.01 -13.40
CA MET A 51 -5.30 -11.18 -14.54
C MET A 51 -6.42 -10.23 -14.98
N GLY A 52 -6.06 -8.99 -15.34
CA GLY A 52 -7.02 -7.97 -15.81
C GLY A 52 -7.71 -7.17 -14.70
N ASN A 53 -7.65 -7.61 -13.44
CA ASN A 53 -8.35 -6.92 -12.35
C ASN A 53 -7.67 -5.64 -11.85
N SER A 54 -6.39 -5.38 -12.18
CA SER A 54 -5.71 -4.16 -11.74
C SER A 54 -6.30 -2.88 -12.32
N LEU A 55 -6.72 -2.92 -13.58
CA LEU A 55 -7.41 -1.78 -14.21
C LEU A 55 -8.78 -1.57 -13.57
N LEU A 56 -9.49 -2.66 -13.24
CA LEU A 56 -10.77 -2.58 -12.55
C LEU A 56 -10.62 -2.03 -11.13
N ASP A 57 -9.48 -2.28 -10.48
CA ASP A 57 -9.20 -1.85 -9.12
C ASP A 57 -9.33 -0.33 -8.96
N PHE A 58 -8.57 0.44 -9.72
CA PHE A 58 -8.66 1.90 -9.63
C PHE A 58 -9.91 2.46 -10.31
N ASN A 59 -10.45 1.84 -11.36
CA ASN A 59 -11.66 2.36 -12.02
C ASN A 59 -12.91 2.17 -11.15
N VAL A 60 -13.12 0.97 -10.61
CA VAL A 60 -14.31 0.63 -9.81
C VAL A 60 -14.17 1.19 -8.39
N PHE A 61 -13.09 0.86 -7.69
CA PHE A 61 -12.91 1.32 -6.31
C PHE A 61 -12.53 2.80 -6.25
N GLY A 62 -11.83 3.36 -7.25
CA GLY A 62 -11.58 4.80 -7.30
C GLY A 62 -12.87 5.60 -7.49
N ARG A 63 -13.75 5.19 -8.41
CA ARG A 63 -15.08 5.80 -8.55
C ARG A 63 -15.89 5.68 -7.25
N ARG A 64 -15.87 4.50 -6.63
CA ARG A 64 -16.58 4.25 -5.37
C ARG A 64 -16.07 5.15 -4.25
N SER A 65 -14.74 5.24 -4.10
CA SER A 65 -14.07 6.11 -3.14
C SER A 65 -14.44 7.57 -3.33
N GLY A 66 -14.40 8.08 -4.57
CA GLY A 66 -14.83 9.44 -4.87
C GLY A 66 -16.28 9.72 -4.43
N ILE A 67 -17.22 8.80 -4.73
CA ILE A 67 -18.63 8.94 -4.35
C ILE A 67 -18.81 8.97 -2.82
N TYR A 68 -18.17 8.05 -2.10
CA TYR A 68 -18.33 7.96 -0.64
C TYR A 68 -17.58 9.07 0.10
N ALA A 69 -16.38 9.45 -0.34
CA ALA A 69 -15.66 10.59 0.20
C ALA A 69 -16.44 11.90 0.01
N ALA A 70 -17.03 12.12 -1.17
CA ALA A 70 -17.87 13.29 -1.44
C ALA A 70 -19.17 13.32 -0.60
N LYS A 71 -19.72 12.15 -0.25
CA LYS A 71 -20.85 12.06 0.70
C LYS A 71 -20.41 12.32 2.14
N TYR A 72 -19.24 11.82 2.53
CA TYR A 72 -18.68 11.98 3.87
C TYR A 72 -18.40 13.45 4.18
N VAL A 73 -17.72 14.17 3.27
CA VAL A 73 -17.29 15.55 3.51
C VAL A 73 -18.46 16.51 3.77
N LYS A 74 -19.65 16.24 3.17
CA LYS A 74 -20.86 17.04 3.42
C LYS A 74 -21.38 16.96 4.85
N LYS A 75 -21.03 15.90 5.58
CA LYS A 75 -21.45 15.65 6.97
C LYS A 75 -20.29 15.82 7.97
N ALA A 76 -19.06 15.90 7.47
CA ALA A 76 -17.88 15.94 8.29
C ALA A 76 -17.76 17.27 9.03
N LYS A 77 -17.43 17.20 10.32
CA LYS A 77 -17.01 18.37 11.10
C LYS A 77 -15.49 18.43 11.09
N ILE A 78 -14.94 19.52 10.56
CA ILE A 78 -13.50 19.73 10.52
C ILE A 78 -13.03 20.15 11.92
N GLY A 79 -12.20 19.33 12.54
CA GLY A 79 -11.53 19.65 13.80
C GLY A 79 -10.30 20.53 13.59
N LYS A 80 -9.70 21.00 14.69
CA LYS A 80 -8.40 21.69 14.65
C LYS A 80 -7.31 20.69 14.23
N LEU A 81 -6.45 21.09 13.29
CA LEU A 81 -5.28 20.31 12.91
C LEU A 81 -4.34 20.14 14.11
N THR A 82 -3.96 18.91 14.44
CA THR A 82 -3.05 18.60 15.55
C THR A 82 -2.12 17.43 15.20
N LEU A 83 -0.97 17.40 15.85
CA LEU A 83 -0.03 16.28 15.83
C LEU A 83 -0.11 15.41 17.09
N ASN A 84 -1.21 15.50 17.85
CA ASN A 84 -1.38 14.80 19.12
C ASN A 84 -1.23 13.27 18.99
N HIS A 85 -1.57 12.72 17.83
CA HIS A 85 -1.41 11.30 17.53
C HIS A 85 0.07 10.87 17.54
N LEU A 86 1.00 11.71 17.08
CA LEU A 86 2.45 11.45 17.15
C LEU A 86 2.94 11.47 18.58
N THR A 87 2.51 12.47 19.37
CA THR A 87 2.85 12.53 20.80
C THR A 87 2.34 11.30 21.55
N LYS A 88 1.11 10.86 21.27
CA LYS A 88 0.54 9.64 21.86
C LYS A 88 1.34 8.41 21.45
N TYR A 89 1.68 8.28 20.17
CA TYR A 89 2.46 7.16 19.65
C TYR A 89 3.85 7.08 20.30
N ASN A 90 4.57 8.21 20.40
CA ASN A 90 5.89 8.25 21.06
C ASN A 90 5.81 7.85 22.54
N LYS A 91 4.78 8.31 23.26
CA LYS A 91 4.54 7.86 24.65
C LYS A 91 4.27 6.36 24.74
N MET A 92 3.52 5.79 23.78
CA MET A 92 3.30 4.33 23.73
C MET A 92 4.61 3.57 23.50
N LEU A 93 5.50 4.07 22.64
CA LEU A 93 6.82 3.47 22.43
C LEU A 93 7.67 3.50 23.71
N GLU A 94 7.69 4.64 24.41
CA GLU A 94 8.39 4.79 25.69
C GLU A 94 7.86 3.81 26.75
N GLN A 95 6.53 3.72 26.90
CA GLN A 95 5.88 2.79 27.83
C GLN A 95 6.17 1.33 27.50
N ALA A 96 6.19 0.98 26.22
CA ALA A 96 6.55 -0.35 25.74
C ALA A 96 8.07 -0.62 25.78
N LYS A 97 8.89 0.36 26.20
CA LYS A 97 10.36 0.31 26.21
C LYS A 97 10.96 0.00 24.83
N ILE A 98 10.27 0.40 23.76
CA ILE A 98 10.71 0.19 22.38
C ILE A 98 11.60 1.36 21.97
N LYS A 99 12.89 1.11 21.77
CA LYS A 99 13.81 2.06 21.14
C LYS A 99 13.90 1.76 19.64
N THR A 100 13.43 2.70 18.82
CA THR A 100 13.52 2.59 17.37
C THR A 100 14.45 3.65 16.80
N LYS A 101 15.30 3.27 15.84
CA LYS A 101 16.06 4.20 14.99
C LYS A 101 15.29 4.60 13.73
N LYS A 102 14.12 3.97 13.48
CA LYS A 102 13.31 4.21 12.29
C LYS A 102 12.53 5.52 12.46
N THR A 103 12.78 6.47 11.56
CA THR A 103 12.13 7.78 11.51
C THR A 103 10.81 7.75 10.74
N ALA A 104 10.57 6.71 9.94
CA ALA A 104 9.35 6.52 9.15
C ALA A 104 8.92 5.04 9.14
N PRO A 105 7.63 4.77 8.88
CA PRO A 105 7.16 3.41 8.58
C PRO A 105 7.92 2.84 7.37
N ILE A 106 8.26 1.55 7.42
CA ILE A 106 8.81 0.86 6.26
C ILE A 106 7.64 0.60 5.29
N ILE A 107 7.58 1.38 4.22
CA ILE A 107 6.52 1.27 3.20
C ILE A 107 6.78 0.07 2.28
N LEU A 108 8.04 -0.22 1.97
CA LEU A 108 8.47 -1.38 1.18
C LEU A 108 9.54 -2.13 1.97
N PRO A 109 9.16 -3.16 2.76
CA PRO A 109 10.15 -4.00 3.42
C PRO A 109 10.93 -4.81 2.39
N GLU A 110 12.10 -5.32 2.74
CA GLU A 110 12.81 -6.28 1.89
C GLU A 110 11.94 -7.54 1.73
N TYR A 111 11.40 -7.72 0.54
CA TYR A 111 10.52 -8.83 0.18
C TYR A 111 11.24 -9.93 -0.61
N ARG A 112 12.50 -9.70 -1.01
CA ARG A 112 13.30 -10.71 -1.70
C ARG A 112 13.79 -11.74 -0.67
N GLY A 113 13.63 -13.02 -0.99
CA GLY A 113 14.26 -14.10 -0.22
C GLY A 113 15.77 -14.12 -0.42
N GLU A 114 16.50 -14.74 0.51
CA GLU A 114 17.99 -14.82 0.50
C GLU A 114 18.55 -15.28 -0.86
N MET A 115 17.87 -16.23 -1.50
CA MET A 115 18.26 -16.78 -2.78
C MET A 115 18.09 -15.82 -3.98
N ALA A 116 17.17 -14.86 -3.87
CA ALA A 116 17.03 -13.77 -4.85
C ALA A 116 18.06 -12.66 -4.59
N ILE A 117 18.38 -12.40 -3.31
CA ILE A 117 19.42 -11.45 -2.91
C ILE A 117 20.80 -11.95 -3.35
N SER A 118 21.09 -13.25 -3.23
CA SER A 118 22.40 -13.82 -3.61
C SER A 118 22.69 -13.78 -5.11
N ARG A 119 21.66 -13.56 -5.93
CA ARG A 119 21.77 -13.40 -7.39
C ARG A 119 21.71 -11.94 -7.82
N ALA A 120 21.58 -11.01 -6.87
CA ALA A 120 21.63 -9.59 -7.17
C ALA A 120 23.05 -9.27 -7.65
N LEU A 121 23.16 -8.77 -8.88
CA LEU A 121 24.39 -8.18 -9.37
C LEU A 121 24.50 -6.80 -8.76
N ASP A 122 25.64 -6.51 -8.14
CA ASP A 122 25.94 -5.14 -7.70
C ASP A 122 26.34 -4.35 -8.95
N ILE A 123 25.38 -3.58 -9.47
CA ILE A 123 25.55 -2.85 -10.73
C ILE A 123 26.04 -1.41 -10.50
N PHE A 124 26.41 -1.07 -9.25
CA PHE A 124 26.91 0.25 -8.86
C PHE A 124 27.96 0.15 -7.74
#